data_AF-A0AAU9CTE2-F1
#
_entry.id   AF-A0AAU9CTE2-F1
#
_cell.length_a   1.000
_cell.length_b   1.000
_cell.length_c   1.000
_cell.angle_alpha   90.00
_cell.angle_beta   90.00
_cell.angle_gamma   90.00
#
_symmetry.space_group_name_H-M   'P 1'
#
loop_
_entity.id
_entity.type
_entity.pdbx_description
1 polymer ?
#
loop_
_entity_poly.entity_id
_entity_poly.type
_entity_poly.pdbx_seq_one_letter_code
_entity_poly.pdbx_strand_id
1 'polypeptide(L)'
;MIGGLVAIAIAVWFFTSAQKLPGRDPIQWGAVGVVVYYLTVALWSVVSDLGFLADFHHRSVAIGAFMHYLGVALGVVAAWLVKRRWLQA
;
A
#
# COMPACT_ATOMS: atom_id res chain seq x y z
N MET A 1 -9.49 -7.19 -6.94
CA MET A 1 -10.55 -6.32 -6.34
C MET A 1 -10.15 -5.77 -4.98
N ILE A 2 -9.70 -6.59 -4.02
CA ILE A 2 -9.34 -6.16 -2.66
C ILE A 2 -8.31 -5.02 -2.65
N GLY A 3 -7.24 -5.13 -3.44
CA GLY A 3 -6.20 -4.10 -3.48
C GLY A 3 -6.70 -2.70 -3.86
N GLY A 4 -7.70 -2.60 -4.74
CA GLY A 4 -8.32 -1.32 -5.12
C GLY A 4 -9.19 -0.73 -4.01
N LEU A 5 -9.94 -1.56 -3.29
CA LEU A 5 -10.71 -1.11 -2.12
C LEU A 5 -9.81 -0.60 -1.01
N VAL A 6 -8.68 -1.28 -0.77
CA VAL A 6 -7.66 -0.82 0.19
C VAL A 6 -7.04 0.51 -0.26
N ALA A 7 -6.76 0.69 -1.55
CA ALA A 7 -6.26 1.96 -2.07
C ALA A 7 -7.25 3.11 -1.85
N ILE A 8 -8.55 2.90 -2.07
CA ILE A 8 -9.60 3.89 -1.79
C ILE A 8 -9.63 4.22 -0.29
N ALA A 9 -9.58 3.21 0.58
CA ALA A 9 -9.55 3.41 2.02
C ALA A 9 -8.33 4.23 2.46
N ILE A 10 -7.15 3.97 1.88
CA ILE A 10 -5.94 4.75 2.13
C ILE A 10 -6.10 6.20 1.63
N ALA A 11 -6.67 6.41 0.44
CA ALA A 11 -6.94 7.75 -0.10
C ALA A 11 -7.81 8.56 0.86
N VAL A 12 -8.94 7.98 1.30
CA VAL A 12 -9.87 8.59 2.26
C VAL A 12 -9.18 8.87 3.59
N TRP A 13 -8.35 7.93 4.07
CA TRP A 13 -7.65 8.07 5.34
C TRP A 13 -6.62 9.22 5.32
N PHE A 14 -5.88 9.36 4.24
CA PHE A 14 -4.94 10.47 4.06
C PHE A 14 -5.68 11.81 3.89
N PHE A 15 -6.69 11.83 3.03
CA PHE A 15 -7.51 13.02 2.78
C PHE A 15 -8.13 13.57 4.07
N THR A 16 -8.85 12.71 4.82
CA THR A 16 -9.50 13.10 6.08
C THR A 16 -8.51 13.47 7.18
N SER A 17 -7.28 12.97 7.13
CA SER A 17 -6.23 13.36 8.08
C SER A 17 -5.64 14.72 7.73
N ALA A 18 -5.43 15.00 6.45
CA ALA A 18 -4.94 16.29 5.97
C ALA A 18 -5.95 17.42 6.20
N GLN A 19 -7.25 17.17 6.04
CA GLN A 19 -8.32 18.15 6.36
C GLN A 19 -8.26 18.68 7.81
N LYS A 20 -7.70 17.91 8.73
CA LYS A 20 -7.62 18.25 10.15
C LYS A 20 -6.36 19.07 10.49
N LEU A 21 -5.46 19.28 9.53
CA LEU A 21 -4.16 19.89 9.76
C LEU A 21 -4.02 21.18 8.94
N PRO A 22 -3.63 22.32 9.55
CA PRO A 22 -3.42 23.55 8.82
C PRO A 22 -2.25 23.42 7.83
N GLY A 23 -2.40 23.99 6.63
CA GLY A 23 -1.35 24.02 5.61
C GLY A 23 -1.11 22.71 4.85
N ARG A 24 -1.96 21.69 5.02
CA ARG A 24 -1.88 20.42 4.28
C ARG A 24 -3.03 20.32 3.28
N ASP A 25 -2.72 20.29 1.98
CA ASP A 25 -3.74 20.12 0.95
C ASP A 25 -4.32 18.69 0.96
N PRO A 26 -5.65 18.52 1.19
CA PRO A 26 -6.23 17.19 1.33
C PRO A 26 -6.17 16.32 0.08
N ILE A 27 -6.32 16.93 -1.12
CA ILE A 27 -6.34 16.20 -2.38
C ILE A 27 -4.93 15.67 -2.68
N GLN A 28 -3.92 16.52 -2.51
CA GLN A 28 -2.52 16.14 -2.69
C GLN A 28 -2.14 15.00 -1.73
N TRP A 29 -2.51 15.09 -0.45
CA TRP A 29 -2.20 14.02 0.50
C TRP A 29 -2.97 12.73 0.23
N GLY A 30 -4.23 12.82 -0.21
CA GLY A 30 -4.98 11.66 -0.70
C GLY A 30 -4.24 10.94 -1.84
N ALA A 31 -3.74 11.70 -2.82
CA ALA A 31 -2.96 11.16 -3.93
C ALA A 31 -1.63 10.55 -3.46
N VAL A 32 -0.90 11.21 -2.54
CA VAL A 32 0.34 10.66 -1.96
C VAL A 32 0.09 9.30 -1.31
N GLY A 33 -0.98 9.16 -0.52
CA GLY A 33 -1.33 7.88 0.10
C GLY A 33 -1.55 6.76 -0.92
N VAL A 34 -2.28 7.04 -2.00
CA VAL A 34 -2.54 6.10 -3.10
C VAL A 34 -1.24 5.72 -3.82
N VAL A 35 -0.40 6.71 -4.13
CA VAL A 35 0.89 6.50 -4.82
C VAL A 35 1.80 5.61 -3.98
N VAL A 36 1.95 5.90 -2.69
CA VAL A 36 2.79 5.10 -1.79
C VAL A 36 2.31 3.65 -1.72
N TYR A 37 1.00 3.45 -1.59
CA TYR A 37 0.41 2.11 -1.54
C TYR A 37 0.71 1.33 -2.82
N TYR A 38 0.38 1.89 -3.99
CA TYR A 38 0.58 1.18 -5.26
C TYR A 38 2.05 1.00 -5.63
N LEU A 39 2.92 1.96 -5.31
CA LEU A 39 4.37 1.79 -5.50
C LEU A 39 4.89 0.62 -4.66
N THR A 40 4.45 0.51 -3.41
CA THR A 40 4.87 -0.60 -2.54
C THR A 40 4.35 -1.95 -3.05
N VAL A 41 3.07 -2.01 -3.45
CA VAL A 41 2.48 -3.23 -4.03
C VAL A 41 3.19 -3.61 -5.35
N ALA A 42 3.51 -2.65 -6.20
CA ALA A 42 4.22 -2.89 -7.45
C ALA A 42 5.65 -3.40 -7.19
N LEU A 43 6.37 -2.79 -6.26
CA LEU A 43 7.70 -3.27 -5.83
C LEU A 43 7.62 -4.68 -5.27
N TRP A 44 6.60 -4.97 -4.45
CA TRP A 44 6.38 -6.32 -3.95
C TRP A 44 6.13 -7.32 -5.08
N SER A 45 5.30 -6.97 -6.08
CA SER A 45 5.08 -7.84 -7.25
C SER A 45 6.40 -8.16 -7.95
N VAL A 46 7.24 -7.15 -8.21
CA VAL A 46 8.56 -7.38 -8.82
C VAL A 46 9.40 -8.31 -7.95
N VAL A 47 9.45 -8.10 -6.63
CA VAL A 47 10.22 -8.95 -5.72
C VAL A 47 9.67 -10.38 -5.65
N SER A 48 8.35 -10.53 -5.62
CA SER A 48 7.68 -11.82 -5.51
C SER A 48 7.78 -12.65 -6.79
N ASP A 49 7.95 -11.98 -7.93
CA ASP A 49 8.10 -12.58 -9.25
C ASP A 49 9.58 -12.87 -9.59
N LEU A 50 10.53 -12.42 -8.75
CA LEU A 50 11.96 -12.66 -8.93
C LEU A 50 12.44 -13.93 -8.19
N GLY A 51 13.24 -14.73 -8.90
CA GLY A 51 14.05 -15.80 -8.32
C GLY A 51 13.24 -16.88 -7.58
N PHE A 52 13.71 -17.26 -6.39
CA PHE A 52 13.16 -18.40 -5.64
C PHE A 52 11.71 -18.20 -5.14
N LEU A 53 11.22 -16.95 -5.07
CA LEU A 53 9.84 -16.67 -4.67
C LEU A 53 8.82 -16.98 -5.76
N ALA A 54 9.24 -17.03 -7.03
CA ALA A 54 8.39 -17.50 -8.11
C ALA A 54 7.99 -18.98 -7.88
N ASP A 55 8.91 -19.81 -7.40
CA ASP A 55 8.64 -21.22 -7.09
C ASP A 55 7.56 -21.38 -6.00
N PHE A 56 7.45 -20.43 -5.08
CA PHE A 56 6.43 -20.45 -4.03
C PHE A 56 5.01 -20.29 -4.57
N HIS A 57 4.83 -19.51 -5.63
CA HIS A 57 3.52 -19.35 -6.28
C HIS A 57 3.04 -20.64 -6.96
N HIS A 58 3.97 -21.51 -7.37
CA HIS A 58 3.66 -22.75 -8.07
C HIS A 58 3.62 -23.98 -7.14
N ARG A 59 4.18 -23.89 -5.93
CA ARG A 59 4.21 -25.00 -4.96
C ARG A 59 2.87 -25.29 -4.29
N SER A 60 2.09 -24.27 -3.96
CA SER A 60 0.74 -24.47 -3.43
C SER A 60 -0.13 -23.22 -3.56
N VAL A 61 -1.45 -23.43 -3.71
CA VAL A 61 -2.44 -22.35 -3.75
C VAL A 61 -2.40 -21.49 -2.48
N ALA A 62 -2.17 -22.10 -1.32
CA ALA A 62 -2.11 -21.39 -0.04
C ALA A 62 -0.90 -20.44 0.03
N ILE A 63 0.28 -20.89 -0.42
CA ILE A 63 1.49 -20.07 -0.42
C ILE A 63 1.37 -18.93 -1.46
N GLY A 64 0.84 -19.22 -2.66
CA GLY A 64 0.57 -18.19 -3.66
C GLY A 64 -0.41 -17.12 -3.15
N ALA A 65 -1.49 -17.53 -2.48
CA ALA A 65 -2.43 -16.60 -1.86
C ALA A 65 -1.77 -15.74 -0.77
N PHE A 66 -0.93 -16.36 0.07
CA PHE A 66 -0.19 -15.64 1.10
C PHE A 66 0.73 -14.57 0.50
N MET A 67 1.52 -14.91 -0.52
CA MET A 67 2.41 -13.95 -1.19
C MET A 67 1.62 -12.81 -1.84
N HIS A 68 0.45 -13.10 -2.43
CA HIS A 68 -0.41 -12.06 -2.99
C HIS A 68 -0.91 -11.06 -1.92
N TYR A 69 -1.42 -11.55 -0.79
CA TYR A 69 -1.94 -10.69 0.27
C TYR A 69 -0.86 -9.99 1.09
N LEU A 70 0.35 -10.55 1.14
CA LEU A 70 1.50 -9.92 1.78
C LEU A 70 1.83 -8.57 1.14
N GLY A 71 1.75 -8.46 -0.19
CA GLY A 71 1.95 -7.19 -0.89
C GLY A 71 0.95 -6.11 -0.48
N VAL A 72 -0.31 -6.48 -0.32
CA VAL A 72 -1.36 -5.56 0.18
C VAL A 72 -1.03 -5.10 1.61
N ALA A 73 -0.63 -6.02 2.49
CA ALA A 73 -0.24 -5.70 3.86
C ALA A 73 0.98 -4.76 3.91
N LEU A 74 2.00 -5.02 3.10
CA LEU A 74 3.19 -4.16 2.98
C LEU A 74 2.81 -2.76 2.50
N GLY A 75 1.91 -2.64 1.52
CA GLY A 75 1.42 -1.36 1.05
C GLY A 75 0.72 -0.55 2.15
N VAL A 76 -0.10 -1.20 2.98
CA VAL A 76 -0.76 -0.55 4.13
C VAL A 76 0.26 -0.08 5.16
N VAL A 77 1.27 -0.91 5.47
CA VAL A 77 2.34 -0.55 6.41
C VAL A 77 3.14 0.64 5.89
N ALA A 78 3.52 0.65 4.61
CA ALA A 78 4.24 1.77 3.99
C ALA A 78 3.42 3.06 4.04
N ALA A 79 2.12 3.00 3.70
CA ALA A 79 1.22 4.15 3.80
C ALA A 79 1.10 4.65 5.26
N TRP A 80 0.99 3.76 6.24
CA TRP A 80 0.97 4.13 7.65
C TRP A 80 2.26 4.83 8.10
N LEU A 81 3.43 4.30 7.71
CA LEU A 81 4.72 4.94 7.98
C LEU A 81 4.78 6.34 7.36
N VAL A 82 4.32 6.47 6.11
CA VAL A 82 4.34 7.77 5.43
C VAL A 82 3.46 8.78 6.15
N LYS A 83 2.25 8.37 6.48
CA LYS A 83 1.31 9.21 7.21
C LYS A 83 1.90 9.68 8.53
N ARG A 84 2.42 8.74 9.32
CA ARG A 84 2.98 9.01 10.65
C ARG A 84 4.17 9.95 10.59
N ARG A 85 5.02 9.83 9.57
CA ARG A 85 6.30 10.54 9.51
C ARG A 85 6.25 11.88 8.80
N TRP A 86 5.34 12.08 7.85
CA TRP A 86 5.31 13.29 7.03
C TRP A 86 3.98 14.05 7.06
N LEU A 87 2.84 13.37 7.20
CA LEU A 87 1.54 14.05 7.30
C LEU A 87 1.27 14.50 8.74
N GLN A 88 1.58 13.66 9.72
CA GLN A 88 1.32 13.92 11.15
C GLN A 88 2.54 14.44 11.92
N ALA A 89 3.61 14.78 11.21
CA ALA A 89 4.81 15.38 11.79
C ALA A 89 4.67 16.89 12.01
#